data_AF-A0A7C4MH95-F1
#
_entry.id   AF-A0A7C4MH95-F1
#
_cell.length_a   1.000
_cell.length_b   1.000
_cell.length_c   1.000
_cell.angle_alpha   90.00
_cell.angle_beta   90.00
_cell.angle_gamma   90.00
#
_symmetry.space_group_name_H-M   'P 1'
#
loop_
_entity.id
_entity.type
_entity.pdbx_description
1 polymer ?
#
loop_
_entity_poly.entity_id
_entity_poly.type
_entity_poly.pdbx_seq_one_letter_code
_entity_poly.pdbx_strand_id
1 'polypeptide(L)'
;MKIVIATTNEGKLNEIRAFLEGEISDEVRFLSLMDFSHIPEVEEKAKTIKGNALIKARAYSRALGLPVIAEDSALEVEALGGAPGVYSSRYGRTDEERIRRLLRELSGVPLEKRVARFRCVMVLALPSKEEYISEGSVEGYILDSPRGKGGFGYDPVFLYPPLGRTFAEISKEEKLSVSHRGKALKELVKFVKLIHLEYLLSSFDRVAIALSGGVDSSFLTFCAKRSSNKVWALFADTPLVSEEARLRVRKVAEILGVDLVSLDLDLLSLDQVKGNSPSRCYHCKRAMYELFLKWAKEEGAVVLDGTNFSDLAEDRPGLRALEELNVLSPLKVVKLTKDEIRRLSRHFRLSFWNQPSGTCLATRFHKGISLENSILRKVEEAEAYIKLLGFKVVRVRVDQPDLCRVELGKDEIKRALDPSIYEGIVRELKRIGFSRVSLDLEGYGI
;
A
#
# COMPACT_ATOMS: atom_id res chain seq x y z
N MET A 1 0.04 -7.30 -18.47
CA MET A 1 -1.06 -8.13 -17.91
C MET A 1 -2.41 -7.74 -18.55
N LYS A 2 -3.42 -8.62 -18.64
CA LYS A 2 -4.78 -8.28 -19.12
C LYS A 2 -5.82 -8.46 -18.00
N ILE A 3 -6.74 -7.52 -17.85
CA ILE A 3 -7.86 -7.58 -16.89
C ILE A 3 -9.16 -7.21 -17.61
N VAL A 4 -10.24 -7.96 -17.38
CA VAL A 4 -11.54 -7.68 -18.00
C VAL A 4 -12.44 -6.92 -17.04
N ILE A 5 -13.06 -5.85 -17.50
CA ILE A 5 -14.12 -5.13 -16.80
C ILE A 5 -15.46 -5.68 -17.31
N ALA A 6 -16.12 -6.48 -16.49
CA ALA A 6 -17.34 -7.22 -16.83
C ALA A 6 -18.59 -6.36 -16.74
N THR A 7 -18.71 -5.39 -17.66
CA THR A 7 -19.91 -4.56 -17.84
C THR A 7 -20.16 -4.29 -19.32
N THR A 8 -21.44 -4.26 -19.70
CA THR A 8 -21.91 -3.75 -21.00
C THR A 8 -22.43 -2.31 -20.91
N ASN A 9 -22.54 -1.76 -19.70
CA ASN A 9 -22.92 -0.37 -19.50
C ASN A 9 -21.69 0.53 -19.75
N GLU A 10 -21.76 1.35 -20.80
CA GLU A 10 -20.69 2.26 -21.22
C GLU A 10 -20.35 3.31 -20.16
N GLY A 11 -21.36 3.86 -19.47
CA GLY A 11 -21.15 4.83 -18.38
C GLY A 11 -20.31 4.24 -17.24
N LYS A 12 -20.64 3.02 -16.81
CA LYS A 12 -19.85 2.28 -15.81
C LYS A 12 -18.44 2.00 -16.30
N LEU A 13 -18.31 1.51 -17.55
CA LEU A 13 -17.02 1.17 -18.14
C LEU A 13 -16.08 2.37 -18.17
N ASN A 14 -16.59 3.52 -18.61
CA ASN A 14 -15.82 4.75 -18.72
C ASN A 14 -15.36 5.26 -17.36
N GLU A 15 -16.22 5.23 -16.32
CA GLU A 15 -15.82 5.63 -14.96
C GLU A 15 -14.75 4.70 -14.37
N ILE A 16 -14.91 3.37 -14.53
CA ILE A 16 -13.94 2.40 -14.01
C ILE A 16 -12.60 2.55 -14.74
N ARG A 17 -12.63 2.63 -16.07
CA ARG A 17 -11.42 2.75 -16.89
C ARG A 17 -10.65 4.04 -16.57
N ALA A 18 -11.33 5.19 -16.53
CA ALA A 18 -10.70 6.47 -16.23
C ALA A 18 -9.99 6.48 -14.86
N PHE A 19 -10.57 5.83 -13.85
CA PHE A 19 -9.91 5.68 -12.55
C PHE A 19 -8.68 4.79 -12.63
N LEU A 20 -8.81 3.61 -13.24
CA LEU A 20 -7.74 2.61 -13.26
C LEU A 20 -6.53 3.06 -14.08
N GLU A 21 -6.74 3.77 -15.19
CA GLU A 21 -5.66 4.32 -16.02
C GLU A 21 -4.81 5.36 -15.26
N GLY A 22 -5.40 6.13 -14.33
CA GLY A 22 -4.65 7.07 -13.49
C GLY A 22 -3.82 6.39 -12.39
N GLU A 23 -4.26 5.24 -11.90
CA GLU A 23 -3.72 4.61 -10.70
C GLU A 23 -2.79 3.42 -10.96
N ILE A 24 -2.88 2.79 -12.14
CA ILE A 24 -2.19 1.54 -12.45
C ILE A 24 -1.11 1.78 -13.50
N SER A 25 -0.12 0.89 -13.56
CA SER A 25 0.91 0.90 -14.61
C SER A 25 0.31 0.65 -15.99
N ASP A 26 0.86 1.31 -17.01
CA ASP A 26 0.44 1.18 -18.41
C ASP A 26 0.69 -0.23 -18.99
N GLU A 27 1.44 -1.07 -18.26
CA GLU A 27 1.63 -2.50 -18.58
C GLU A 27 0.37 -3.35 -18.35
N VAL A 28 -0.67 -2.79 -17.70
CA VAL A 28 -1.97 -3.44 -17.51
C VAL A 28 -2.96 -2.97 -18.57
N ARG A 29 -3.41 -3.91 -19.41
CA ARG A 29 -4.45 -3.65 -20.41
C ARG A 29 -5.83 -4.02 -19.88
N PHE A 30 -6.75 -3.06 -19.87
CA PHE A 30 -8.15 -3.28 -19.53
C PHE A 30 -8.98 -3.61 -20.77
N LEU A 31 -9.62 -4.77 -20.73
CA LEU A 31 -10.59 -5.22 -21.73
C LEU A 31 -12.01 -5.05 -21.18
N SER A 32 -12.98 -5.02 -22.07
CA SER A 32 -14.41 -5.04 -21.79
C SER A 32 -15.03 -6.33 -22.34
N LEU A 33 -16.30 -6.59 -22.02
CA LEU A 33 -17.02 -7.71 -22.64
C LEU A 33 -17.16 -7.53 -24.17
N MET A 34 -17.11 -6.31 -24.68
CA MET A 34 -17.22 -6.06 -26.13
C MET A 34 -15.96 -6.46 -26.91
N ASP A 35 -14.84 -6.74 -26.22
CA ASP A 35 -13.58 -7.16 -26.84
C ASP A 35 -13.53 -8.65 -27.21
N PHE A 36 -14.59 -9.42 -26.90
CA PHE A 36 -14.65 -10.86 -27.17
C PHE A 36 -15.84 -11.19 -28.07
N SER A 37 -15.61 -12.09 -29.03
CA SER A 37 -16.64 -12.51 -30.00
C SER A 37 -17.71 -13.42 -29.41
N HIS A 38 -17.36 -14.19 -28.36
CA HIS A 38 -18.26 -15.12 -27.68
C HIS A 38 -18.10 -14.97 -26.17
N ILE A 39 -19.20 -14.62 -25.51
CA ILE A 39 -19.26 -14.46 -24.06
C ILE A 39 -20.52 -15.18 -23.56
N PRO A 40 -20.43 -16.00 -22.50
CA PRO A 40 -21.60 -16.62 -21.94
C PRO A 40 -22.55 -15.58 -21.34
N GLU A 41 -23.85 -15.71 -21.58
CA GLU A 41 -24.83 -14.93 -20.84
C GLU A 41 -24.82 -15.34 -19.36
N VAL A 42 -24.75 -14.35 -18.47
CA VAL A 42 -24.72 -14.56 -17.03
C VAL A 42 -25.98 -13.97 -16.42
N GLU A 43 -26.86 -14.84 -15.92
CA GLU A 43 -28.10 -14.41 -15.27
C GLU A 43 -27.87 -13.88 -13.84
N GLU A 44 -28.22 -12.62 -13.61
CA GLU A 44 -28.13 -11.94 -12.31
C GLU A 44 -29.39 -12.20 -11.46
N LYS A 45 -29.48 -13.40 -10.88
CA LYS A 45 -30.62 -13.88 -10.06
C LYS A 45 -30.46 -13.70 -8.55
N ALA A 46 -29.37 -13.07 -8.08
CA ALA A 46 -29.17 -12.89 -6.64
C ALA A 46 -30.05 -11.77 -6.08
N LYS A 47 -30.45 -11.95 -4.81
CA LYS A 47 -31.26 -10.97 -4.06
C LYS A 47 -30.44 -9.79 -3.52
N THR A 48 -29.13 -9.77 -3.74
CA THR A 48 -28.21 -8.75 -3.23
C THR A 48 -27.25 -8.29 -4.33
N ILE A 49 -26.85 -7.01 -4.27
CA ILE A 49 -25.85 -6.45 -5.19
C ILE A 49 -24.52 -7.21 -5.12
N LYS A 50 -24.11 -7.62 -3.91
CA LYS A 50 -22.90 -8.45 -3.71
C LYS A 50 -23.02 -9.79 -4.41
N GLY A 51 -24.18 -10.45 -4.32
CA GLY A 51 -24.44 -11.72 -4.98
C GLY A 51 -24.34 -11.62 -6.50
N ASN A 52 -24.94 -10.58 -7.09
CA ASN A 52 -24.87 -10.35 -8.54
C ASN A 52 -23.43 -10.05 -9.00
N ALA A 53 -22.71 -9.18 -8.29
CA ALA A 53 -21.32 -8.88 -8.60
C ALA A 53 -20.43 -10.13 -8.56
N LEU A 54 -20.60 -10.99 -7.55
CA LEU A 54 -19.89 -12.28 -7.43
C LEU A 54 -20.24 -13.26 -8.56
N ILE A 55 -21.53 -13.40 -8.89
CA ILE A 55 -21.99 -14.27 -9.97
C ILE A 55 -21.31 -13.86 -11.28
N LYS A 56 -21.33 -12.56 -11.62
CA LYS A 56 -20.68 -12.02 -12.81
C LYS A 56 -19.17 -12.26 -12.80
N ALA A 57 -18.48 -11.82 -11.75
CA ALA A 57 -17.02 -11.89 -11.68
C ALA A 57 -16.51 -13.34 -11.84
N ARG A 58 -17.12 -14.29 -11.11
CA ARG A 58 -16.73 -15.70 -11.15
C ARG A 58 -17.05 -16.36 -12.48
N ALA A 59 -18.23 -16.10 -13.05
CA ALA A 59 -18.64 -16.69 -14.32
C ALA A 59 -17.73 -16.24 -15.46
N TYR A 60 -17.50 -14.93 -15.59
CA TYR A 60 -16.63 -14.39 -16.64
C TYR A 60 -15.17 -14.75 -16.42
N SER A 61 -14.65 -14.75 -15.18
CA SER A 61 -13.25 -15.12 -14.93
C SER A 61 -12.98 -16.58 -15.31
N ARG A 62 -13.92 -17.47 -14.98
CA ARG A 62 -13.85 -18.89 -15.39
C ARG A 62 -13.93 -19.06 -16.91
N ALA A 63 -14.86 -18.36 -17.56
CA ALA A 63 -15.07 -18.51 -19.00
C ALA A 63 -13.90 -17.97 -19.84
N LEU A 64 -13.31 -16.86 -19.39
CA LEU A 64 -12.25 -16.16 -20.15
C LEU A 64 -10.83 -16.59 -19.74
N GLY A 65 -10.67 -17.26 -18.59
CA GLY A 65 -9.35 -17.60 -18.05
C GLY A 65 -8.52 -16.37 -17.67
N LEU A 66 -9.18 -15.24 -17.41
CA LEU A 66 -8.55 -13.95 -17.10
C LEU A 66 -9.04 -13.40 -15.75
N PRO A 67 -8.26 -12.53 -15.10
CA PRO A 67 -8.75 -11.69 -14.01
C PRO A 67 -9.92 -10.82 -14.47
N VAL A 68 -10.99 -10.77 -13.68
CA VAL A 68 -12.21 -10.02 -14.00
C VAL A 68 -12.59 -9.11 -12.85
N ILE A 69 -12.83 -7.83 -13.17
CA ILE A 69 -13.52 -6.88 -12.30
C ILE A 69 -14.99 -6.86 -12.70
N ALA A 70 -15.89 -7.28 -11.82
CA ALA A 70 -17.33 -7.06 -11.99
C ALA A 70 -17.86 -6.15 -10.89
N GLU A 71 -18.91 -5.41 -11.22
CA GLU A 71 -19.56 -4.47 -10.31
C GLU A 71 -21.09 -4.68 -10.35
N ASP A 72 -21.72 -4.46 -9.20
CA ASP A 72 -23.16 -4.18 -9.15
C ASP A 72 -23.45 -3.01 -8.22
N SER A 73 -24.45 -2.22 -8.60
CA SER A 73 -24.80 -0.97 -7.94
C SER A 73 -26.29 -0.82 -7.77
N ALA A 74 -26.68 -0.18 -6.67
CA ALA A 74 -28.06 0.09 -6.34
C ALA A 74 -28.23 1.51 -5.79
N LEU A 75 -29.38 2.10 -6.11
CA LEU A 75 -29.95 3.22 -5.38
C LEU A 75 -30.96 2.66 -4.36
N GLU A 76 -30.79 2.98 -3.10
CA GLU A 76 -31.73 2.65 -2.03
C GLU A 76 -32.38 3.96 -1.55
N VAL A 77 -33.70 4.07 -1.58
CA VAL A 77 -34.43 5.25 -1.07
C VAL A 77 -35.24 4.87 0.16
N GLU A 78 -35.00 5.58 1.27
CA GLU A 78 -35.54 5.23 2.58
C GLU A 78 -37.08 5.26 2.61
N ALA A 79 -37.68 6.33 2.06
CA ALA A 79 -39.14 6.47 1.96
C ALA A 79 -39.83 5.37 1.15
N LEU A 80 -39.08 4.64 0.31
CA LEU A 80 -39.58 3.52 -0.50
C LEU A 80 -39.17 2.16 0.07
N GLY A 81 -38.79 2.09 1.35
CA GLY A 81 -38.34 0.85 1.99
C GLY A 81 -37.07 0.28 1.36
N GLY A 82 -36.22 1.13 0.78
CA GLY A 82 -34.99 0.74 0.09
C GLY A 82 -35.15 0.46 -1.40
N ALA A 83 -36.35 0.58 -1.98
CA ALA A 83 -36.51 0.53 -3.43
C ALA A 83 -35.83 1.75 -4.10
N PRO A 84 -35.29 1.62 -5.34
CA PRO A 84 -35.35 0.46 -6.22
C PRO A 84 -34.38 -0.70 -5.85
N GLY A 85 -33.34 -0.44 -5.05
CA GLY A 85 -32.42 -1.46 -4.54
C GLY A 85 -31.74 -2.27 -5.65
N VAL A 86 -31.66 -3.59 -5.50
CA VAL A 86 -31.08 -4.53 -6.49
C VAL A 86 -31.77 -4.50 -7.88
N TYR A 87 -32.93 -3.85 -7.98
CA TYR A 87 -33.65 -3.66 -9.24
C TYR A 87 -33.43 -2.27 -9.87
N SER A 88 -32.45 -1.49 -9.41
CA SER A 88 -32.14 -0.15 -9.91
C SER A 88 -32.03 -0.07 -11.44
N SER A 89 -31.24 -0.95 -12.08
CA SER A 89 -31.13 -0.99 -13.55
C SER A 89 -32.39 -1.50 -14.25
N ARG A 90 -33.29 -2.16 -13.51
CA ARG A 90 -34.54 -2.77 -14.01
C ARG A 90 -35.77 -1.93 -13.66
N TYR A 91 -35.59 -0.74 -13.07
CA TYR A 91 -36.69 0.12 -12.64
C TYR A 91 -37.46 0.80 -13.79
N GLY A 92 -36.88 0.74 -14.98
CA GLY A 92 -37.36 1.27 -16.26
C GLY A 92 -36.38 0.84 -17.36
N ARG A 93 -36.78 0.95 -18.63
CA ARG A 93 -35.95 0.55 -19.77
C ARG A 93 -34.89 1.59 -20.09
N THR A 94 -35.23 2.87 -19.94
CA THR A 94 -34.30 4.01 -20.08
C THR A 94 -34.07 4.71 -18.75
N ASP A 95 -33.05 5.56 -18.67
CA ASP A 95 -32.78 6.37 -17.48
C ASP A 95 -33.94 7.34 -17.18
N GLU A 96 -34.55 7.95 -18.21
CA GLU A 96 -35.72 8.82 -18.04
C GLU A 96 -36.92 8.05 -17.48
N GLU A 97 -37.16 6.81 -17.92
CA GLU A 97 -38.23 5.98 -17.38
C GLU A 97 -37.98 5.62 -15.91
N ARG A 98 -36.74 5.25 -15.57
CA ARG A 98 -36.33 4.93 -14.18
C ARG A 98 -36.55 6.13 -13.27
N ILE A 99 -36.10 7.32 -13.69
CA ILE A 99 -36.28 8.58 -12.96
C ILE A 99 -37.76 8.92 -12.84
N ARG A 100 -38.53 8.88 -13.93
CA ARG A 100 -39.96 9.24 -13.92
C ARG A 100 -40.76 8.35 -12.96
N ARG A 101 -40.46 7.05 -12.93
CA ARG A 101 -41.08 6.12 -11.98
C ARG A 101 -40.72 6.48 -10.54
N LEU A 102 -39.43 6.66 -10.26
CA LEU A 102 -38.94 7.01 -8.92
C LEU A 102 -39.59 8.29 -8.40
N LEU A 103 -39.62 9.36 -9.20
CA LEU A 103 -40.21 10.64 -8.82
C LEU A 103 -41.71 10.56 -8.58
N ARG A 104 -42.44 9.74 -9.37
CA ARG A 104 -43.87 9.50 -9.17
C ARG A 104 -44.15 8.79 -7.84
N GLU A 105 -43.36 7.80 -7.48
CA GLU A 105 -43.51 7.07 -6.21
C GLU A 105 -43.13 7.93 -4.99
N LEU A 106 -42.24 8.91 -5.18
CA LEU A 106 -41.89 9.91 -4.16
C LEU A 106 -42.80 11.14 -4.15
N SER A 107 -43.86 11.17 -4.96
CA SER A 107 -44.76 12.31 -5.04
C SER A 107 -45.39 12.61 -3.67
N GLY A 108 -45.35 13.88 -3.25
CA GLY A 108 -45.83 14.31 -1.93
C GLY A 108 -44.87 14.02 -0.76
N VAL A 109 -43.78 13.27 -0.95
CA VAL A 109 -42.74 13.09 0.08
C VAL A 109 -41.88 14.35 0.12
N PRO A 110 -41.68 15.00 1.28
CA PRO A 110 -40.84 16.20 1.38
C PRO A 110 -39.36 15.83 1.33
N LEU A 111 -38.50 16.75 0.87
CA LEU A 111 -37.09 16.48 0.52
C LEU A 111 -36.31 15.84 1.67
N GLU A 112 -36.50 16.28 2.90
CA GLU A 112 -35.85 15.77 4.12
C GLU A 112 -36.16 14.30 4.41
N LYS A 113 -37.26 13.77 3.85
CA LYS A 113 -37.62 12.34 3.94
C LYS A 113 -37.20 11.53 2.70
N ARG A 114 -36.65 12.18 1.68
CA ARG A 114 -36.15 11.53 0.45
C ARG A 114 -34.69 11.10 0.56
N VAL A 115 -34.27 10.67 1.75
CA VAL A 115 -32.92 10.16 1.99
C VAL A 115 -32.67 8.98 1.07
N ALA A 116 -31.56 9.03 0.35
CA ALA A 116 -31.16 8.00 -0.58
C ALA A 116 -29.68 7.67 -0.44
N ARG A 117 -29.35 6.42 -0.74
CA ARG A 117 -27.99 5.91 -0.70
C ARG A 117 -27.68 5.19 -1.99
N PHE A 118 -26.64 5.65 -2.68
CA PHE A 118 -26.01 4.81 -3.69
C PHE A 118 -25.05 3.82 -3.02
N ARG A 119 -25.07 2.57 -3.47
CA ARG A 119 -24.16 1.51 -3.05
C ARG A 119 -23.50 0.86 -4.26
N CYS A 120 -22.24 0.51 -4.11
CA CYS A 120 -21.42 -0.22 -5.08
C CYS A 120 -20.79 -1.41 -4.38
N VAL A 121 -20.85 -2.58 -5.02
CA VAL A 121 -19.98 -3.70 -4.69
C VAL A 121 -19.17 -4.04 -5.92
N MET A 122 -17.85 -4.09 -5.77
CA MET A 122 -16.93 -4.56 -6.81
C MET A 122 -16.24 -5.83 -6.38
N VAL A 123 -16.01 -6.70 -7.35
CA VAL A 123 -15.33 -7.98 -7.18
C VAL A 123 -14.23 -8.09 -8.23
N LEU A 124 -12.99 -8.25 -7.80
CA LEU A 124 -11.89 -8.75 -8.63
C LEU A 124 -11.81 -10.27 -8.41
N ALA A 125 -12.20 -11.06 -9.41
CA ALA A 125 -12.08 -12.51 -9.39
C ALA A 125 -10.94 -12.99 -10.28
N LEU A 126 -10.20 -13.99 -9.81
CA LEU A 126 -9.08 -14.59 -10.53
C LEU A 126 -9.41 -16.01 -11.02
N PRO A 127 -8.74 -16.47 -12.09
CA PRO A 127 -8.86 -17.87 -12.54
C PRO A 127 -8.48 -18.89 -11.47
N SER A 128 -7.61 -18.52 -10.53
CA SER A 128 -7.22 -19.32 -9.36
C SER A 128 -8.34 -19.50 -8.32
N LYS A 129 -9.51 -18.89 -8.53
CA LYS A 129 -10.66 -18.79 -7.60
C LYS A 129 -10.46 -17.84 -6.42
N GLU A 130 -9.30 -17.18 -6.30
CA GLU A 130 -9.13 -16.08 -5.35
C GLU A 130 -9.99 -14.88 -5.79
N GLU A 131 -10.58 -14.18 -4.83
CA GLU A 131 -11.46 -13.04 -5.08
C GLU A 131 -11.27 -11.94 -4.03
N TYR A 132 -11.31 -10.69 -4.49
CA TYR A 132 -11.24 -9.52 -3.63
C TYR A 132 -12.49 -8.68 -3.82
N ILE A 133 -13.07 -8.26 -2.71
CA ILE A 133 -14.35 -7.54 -2.69
C ILE A 133 -14.10 -6.17 -2.07
N SER A 134 -14.60 -5.13 -2.72
CA SER A 134 -14.68 -3.79 -2.15
C SER A 134 -16.10 -3.27 -2.22
N GLU A 135 -16.42 -2.37 -1.30
CA GLU A 135 -17.72 -1.75 -1.21
C GLU A 135 -17.55 -0.24 -1.09
N GLY A 136 -18.50 0.51 -1.62
CA GLY A 136 -18.56 1.95 -1.48
C GLY A 136 -19.99 2.44 -1.42
N SER A 137 -20.21 3.49 -0.66
CA SER A 137 -21.53 4.11 -0.54
C SER A 137 -21.44 5.64 -0.45
N VAL A 138 -22.51 6.29 -0.88
CA VAL A 138 -22.68 7.73 -0.73
C VAL A 138 -24.13 8.04 -0.45
N GLU A 139 -24.37 8.90 0.53
CA GLU A 139 -25.70 9.33 0.95
C GLU A 139 -26.03 10.69 0.35
N GLY A 140 -27.31 10.91 0.10
CA GLY A 140 -27.84 12.12 -0.49
C GLY A 140 -29.36 12.13 -0.44
N TYR A 141 -29.97 12.96 -1.28
CA TYR A 141 -31.42 13.09 -1.37
C TYR A 141 -31.89 12.97 -2.82
N ILE A 142 -33.12 12.51 -3.02
CA ILE A 142 -33.76 12.54 -4.34
C ILE A 142 -34.51 13.85 -4.52
N LEU A 143 -34.17 14.61 -5.56
CA LEU A 143 -34.88 15.83 -5.94
C LEU A 143 -36.29 15.54 -6.47
N ASP A 144 -37.09 16.58 -6.66
CA ASP A 144 -38.41 16.51 -7.31
C ASP A 144 -38.34 16.56 -8.84
N SER A 145 -37.21 17.02 -9.38
CA SER A 145 -36.96 17.23 -10.79
C SER A 145 -35.47 17.02 -11.11
N PRO A 146 -35.14 16.53 -12.32
CA PRO A 146 -33.76 16.34 -12.72
C PRO A 146 -33.03 17.67 -12.91
N ARG A 147 -31.75 17.72 -12.52
CA ARG A 147 -30.82 18.84 -12.78
C ARG A 147 -29.53 18.30 -13.39
N GLY A 148 -28.81 19.16 -14.12
CA GLY A 148 -27.58 18.77 -14.80
C GLY A 148 -27.79 18.06 -16.14
N LYS A 149 -26.69 17.87 -16.88
CA LYS A 149 -26.68 17.24 -18.22
C LYS A 149 -25.67 16.08 -18.31
N GLY A 150 -24.84 15.88 -17.28
CA GLY A 150 -23.85 14.81 -17.23
C GLY A 150 -24.39 13.55 -16.54
N GLY A 151 -23.50 12.57 -16.38
CA GLY A 151 -23.81 11.34 -15.63
C GLY A 151 -24.72 10.36 -16.38
N PHE A 152 -25.23 9.37 -15.64
CA PHE A 152 -26.17 8.36 -16.12
C PHE A 152 -27.03 7.81 -14.97
N GLY A 153 -28.06 7.01 -15.29
CA GLY A 153 -28.94 6.42 -14.29
C GLY A 153 -29.70 7.48 -13.51
N TYR A 154 -29.55 7.49 -12.18
CA TYR A 154 -30.24 8.42 -11.28
C TYR A 154 -29.43 9.68 -10.94
N ASP A 155 -28.26 9.86 -11.56
CA ASP A 155 -27.38 11.02 -11.30
C ASP A 155 -28.11 12.38 -11.38
N PRO A 156 -29.04 12.63 -12.33
CA PRO A 156 -29.74 13.92 -12.43
C PRO A 156 -30.67 14.24 -11.27
N VAL A 157 -31.09 13.25 -10.49
CA VAL A 157 -32.00 13.46 -9.35
C VAL A 157 -31.35 13.19 -8.00
N PHE A 158 -30.12 12.68 -7.97
CA PHE A 158 -29.38 12.43 -6.74
C PHE A 158 -28.58 13.66 -6.31
N LEU A 159 -29.11 14.41 -5.35
CA LEU A 159 -28.44 15.54 -4.70
C LEU A 159 -27.39 15.04 -3.70
N TYR A 160 -26.15 15.50 -3.84
CA TYR A 160 -25.10 15.31 -2.86
C TYR A 160 -24.97 16.55 -1.96
N PRO A 161 -25.42 16.49 -0.69
CA PRO A 161 -25.53 17.67 0.17
C PRO A 161 -24.23 18.46 0.34
N PRO A 162 -23.05 17.84 0.51
CA PRO A 162 -21.81 18.58 0.69
C PRO A 162 -21.44 19.51 -0.47
N LEU A 163 -21.99 19.29 -1.67
CA LEU A 163 -21.76 20.17 -2.84
C LEU A 163 -23.00 20.95 -3.27
N GLY A 164 -24.18 20.71 -2.67
CA GLY A 164 -25.45 21.31 -3.10
C GLY A 164 -25.87 20.97 -4.54
N ARG A 165 -25.18 20.03 -5.19
CA ARG A 165 -25.28 19.69 -6.61
C ARG A 165 -25.66 18.23 -6.78
N THR A 166 -26.34 17.94 -7.88
CA THR A 166 -26.57 16.56 -8.32
C THR A 166 -25.30 15.96 -8.92
N PHE A 167 -25.24 14.64 -9.02
CA PHE A 167 -24.12 13.99 -9.70
C PHE A 167 -24.05 14.28 -11.21
N ALA A 168 -25.16 14.72 -11.81
CA ALA A 168 -25.19 15.19 -13.20
C ALA A 168 -24.70 16.64 -13.38
N GLU A 169 -24.47 17.38 -12.29
CA GLU A 169 -24.02 18.78 -12.27
C GLU A 169 -22.53 18.93 -11.94
N ILE A 170 -21.85 17.86 -11.53
CA ILE A 170 -20.42 17.87 -11.17
C ILE A 170 -19.57 17.20 -12.25
N SER A 171 -18.28 17.49 -12.27
CA SER A 171 -17.32 16.85 -13.18
C SER A 171 -17.17 15.35 -12.89
N LYS A 172 -16.61 14.61 -13.86
CA LYS A 172 -16.33 13.18 -13.70
C LYS A 172 -15.33 12.95 -12.56
N GLU A 173 -14.34 13.83 -12.46
CA GLU A 173 -13.28 13.82 -11.46
C GLU A 173 -13.85 14.06 -10.05
N GLU A 174 -14.70 15.09 -9.90
CA GLU A 174 -15.40 15.35 -8.63
C GLU A 174 -16.28 14.15 -8.24
N LYS A 175 -17.07 13.62 -9.17
CA LYS A 175 -17.92 12.45 -8.92
C LYS A 175 -17.08 11.24 -8.51
N LEU A 176 -15.97 10.98 -9.19
CA LEU A 176 -15.08 9.87 -8.87
C LEU A 176 -14.45 10.01 -7.47
N SER A 177 -14.24 11.23 -7.01
CA SER A 177 -13.68 11.46 -5.67
C SER A 177 -14.66 11.12 -4.53
N VAL A 178 -15.97 11.33 -4.73
CA VAL A 178 -17.00 11.22 -3.66
C VAL A 178 -18.00 10.07 -3.84
N SER A 179 -18.18 9.56 -5.06
CA SER A 179 -19.23 8.59 -5.36
C SER A 179 -18.98 7.22 -4.73
N HIS A 180 -20.06 6.46 -4.54
CA HIS A 180 -20.05 5.04 -4.17
C HIS A 180 -19.08 4.22 -5.04
N ARG A 181 -19.09 4.41 -6.36
CA ARG A 181 -18.22 3.69 -7.29
C ARG A 181 -16.76 4.08 -7.10
N GLY A 182 -16.47 5.37 -7.02
CA GLY A 182 -15.12 5.87 -6.75
C GLY A 182 -14.54 5.37 -5.43
N LYS A 183 -15.34 5.33 -4.36
CA LYS A 183 -14.93 4.75 -3.07
C LYS A 183 -14.64 3.25 -3.18
N ALA A 184 -15.49 2.49 -3.88
CA ALA A 184 -15.25 1.06 -4.10
C ALA A 184 -13.97 0.82 -4.94
N LEU A 185 -13.71 1.65 -5.96
CA LEU A 185 -12.50 1.58 -6.79
C LEU A 185 -11.23 1.89 -6.00
N LYS A 186 -11.22 2.98 -5.21
CA LYS A 186 -10.12 3.33 -4.30
C LYS A 186 -9.74 2.19 -3.37
N GLU A 187 -10.73 1.39 -2.95
CA GLU A 187 -10.48 0.20 -2.15
C GLU A 187 -10.05 -1.02 -2.96
N LEU A 188 -10.55 -1.20 -4.18
CA LEU A 188 -10.21 -2.35 -5.02
C LEU A 188 -8.80 -2.24 -5.62
N VAL A 189 -8.35 -1.02 -5.94
CA VAL A 189 -7.17 -0.78 -6.77
C VAL A 189 -5.89 -1.41 -6.22
N LYS A 190 -5.71 -1.42 -4.90
CA LYS A 190 -4.57 -2.10 -4.26
C LYS A 190 -4.50 -3.59 -4.59
N PHE A 191 -5.64 -4.26 -4.75
CA PHE A 191 -5.68 -5.66 -5.16
C PHE A 191 -5.36 -5.81 -6.64
N VAL A 192 -5.77 -4.87 -7.48
CA VAL A 192 -5.36 -4.86 -8.89
C VAL A 192 -3.84 -4.73 -9.02
N LYS A 193 -3.23 -3.81 -8.26
CA LYS A 193 -1.77 -3.63 -8.19
C LYS A 193 -1.07 -4.87 -7.62
N LEU A 194 -1.64 -5.52 -6.61
CA LEU A 194 -1.15 -6.80 -6.09
C LEU A 194 -1.11 -7.89 -7.17
N ILE A 195 -2.20 -8.08 -7.91
CA ILE A 195 -2.22 -9.12 -8.95
C ILE A 195 -1.29 -8.77 -10.11
N HIS A 196 -1.12 -7.49 -10.40
CA HIS A 196 -0.08 -7.07 -11.33
C HIS A 196 1.33 -7.42 -10.83
N LEU A 197 1.60 -7.24 -9.52
CA LEU A 197 2.87 -7.62 -8.91
C LEU A 197 3.09 -9.13 -8.98
N GLU A 198 2.11 -9.93 -8.61
CA GLU A 198 2.20 -11.40 -8.68
C GLU A 198 2.42 -11.88 -10.12
N TYR A 199 1.72 -11.26 -11.09
CA TYR A 199 1.93 -11.54 -12.52
C TYR A 199 3.36 -11.21 -12.95
N LEU A 200 3.89 -10.03 -12.59
CA LEU A 200 5.27 -9.64 -12.88
C LEU A 200 6.27 -10.62 -12.26
N LEU A 201 6.07 -10.99 -11.00
CA LEU A 201 6.96 -11.91 -10.28
C LEU A 201 6.93 -13.34 -10.84
N SER A 202 5.79 -13.78 -11.37
CA SER A 202 5.64 -15.09 -12.01
C SER A 202 6.44 -15.24 -13.31
N SER A 203 6.87 -14.12 -13.92
CA SER A 203 7.72 -14.15 -15.11
C SER A 203 9.17 -14.53 -14.81
N PHE A 204 9.56 -14.53 -13.52
CA PHE A 204 10.89 -14.92 -13.07
C PHE A 204 10.85 -16.32 -12.45
N ASP A 205 11.71 -17.21 -12.93
CA ASP A 205 11.86 -18.56 -12.35
C ASP A 205 12.53 -18.50 -10.96
N ARG A 206 13.56 -17.65 -10.84
CA ARG A 206 14.44 -17.54 -9.68
C ARG A 206 14.63 -16.08 -9.29
N VAL A 207 14.24 -15.73 -8.06
CA VAL A 207 14.35 -14.35 -7.57
C VAL A 207 15.07 -14.29 -6.23
N ALA A 208 15.87 -13.24 -6.07
CA ALA A 208 16.62 -12.95 -4.86
C ALA A 208 16.23 -11.54 -4.38
N ILE A 209 15.57 -11.45 -3.24
CA ILE A 209 14.95 -10.20 -2.77
C ILE A 209 15.82 -9.62 -1.67
N ALA A 210 16.24 -8.36 -1.85
CA ALA A 210 16.95 -7.62 -0.81
C ALA A 210 16.04 -7.36 0.41
N LEU A 211 16.20 -8.16 1.46
CA LEU A 211 15.39 -8.13 2.67
C LEU A 211 16.01 -7.22 3.72
N SER A 212 15.33 -6.11 4.02
CA SER A 212 15.74 -5.15 5.06
C SER A 212 15.03 -5.33 6.39
N GLY A 213 14.03 -6.22 6.45
CA GLY A 213 13.17 -6.42 7.61
C GLY A 213 12.11 -5.32 7.82
N GLY A 214 12.03 -4.33 6.93
CA GLY A 214 10.92 -3.38 6.87
C GLY A 214 9.69 -3.98 6.20
N VAL A 215 8.52 -3.33 6.35
CA VAL A 215 7.26 -3.84 5.76
C VAL A 215 7.34 -4.02 4.25
N ASP A 216 8.04 -3.13 3.53
CA ASP A 216 8.04 -3.11 2.06
C ASP A 216 8.77 -4.33 1.47
N SER A 217 10.03 -4.56 1.88
CA SER A 217 10.82 -5.73 1.43
C SER A 217 10.25 -7.05 1.94
N SER A 218 9.63 -7.06 3.13
CA SER A 218 8.94 -8.23 3.69
C SER A 218 7.65 -8.56 2.94
N PHE A 219 6.93 -7.55 2.44
CA PHE A 219 5.75 -7.75 1.60
C PHE A 219 6.12 -8.24 0.20
N LEU A 220 7.19 -7.70 -0.40
CA LEU A 220 7.70 -8.16 -1.70
C LEU A 220 8.13 -9.64 -1.64
N THR A 221 9.09 -9.95 -0.76
CA THR A 221 8.98 -11.04 0.22
C THR A 221 7.92 -12.13 -0.02
N PHE A 222 6.82 -11.90 0.68
CA PHE A 222 5.59 -12.68 0.68
C PHE A 222 4.98 -12.85 -0.72
N CYS A 223 4.91 -11.80 -1.54
CA CYS A 223 4.29 -11.87 -2.87
C CYS A 223 5.09 -12.77 -3.82
N ALA A 224 6.42 -12.69 -3.77
CA ALA A 224 7.29 -13.55 -4.57
C ALA A 224 7.17 -15.01 -4.16
N LYS A 225 7.09 -15.30 -2.86
CA LYS A 225 6.89 -16.68 -2.37
C LYS A 225 5.58 -17.31 -2.90
N ARG A 226 4.56 -16.50 -3.17
CA ARG A 226 3.28 -16.93 -3.74
C ARG A 226 3.32 -17.16 -5.25
N SER A 227 4.26 -16.53 -5.96
CA SER A 227 4.18 -16.37 -7.42
C SER A 227 5.38 -16.91 -8.20
N SER A 228 6.55 -17.00 -7.57
CA SER A 228 7.80 -17.43 -8.19
C SER A 228 8.20 -18.83 -7.71
N ASN A 229 8.92 -19.58 -8.54
CA ASN A 229 9.29 -20.97 -8.25
C ASN A 229 10.33 -21.07 -7.13
N LYS A 230 11.39 -20.25 -7.20
CA LYS A 230 12.46 -20.21 -6.18
C LYS A 230 12.71 -18.77 -5.72
N VAL A 231 12.68 -18.59 -4.40
CA VAL A 231 12.83 -17.28 -3.75
C VAL A 231 13.90 -17.38 -2.66
N TRP A 232 14.87 -16.47 -2.72
CA TRP A 232 15.83 -16.21 -1.64
C TRP A 232 15.59 -14.82 -1.05
N ALA A 233 15.81 -14.69 0.24
CA ALA A 233 15.95 -13.41 0.91
C ALA A 233 17.45 -13.10 1.05
N LEU A 234 17.92 -12.04 0.40
CA LEU A 234 19.29 -11.56 0.54
C LEU A 234 19.36 -10.53 1.65
N PHE A 235 20.33 -10.70 2.54
CA PHE A 235 20.62 -9.76 3.60
C PHE A 235 22.10 -9.41 3.59
N ALA A 236 22.41 -8.11 3.52
CA ALA A 236 23.78 -7.63 3.68
C ALA A 236 24.05 -7.44 5.18
N ASP A 237 24.89 -8.30 5.74
CA ASP A 237 25.35 -8.15 7.12
C ASP A 237 26.52 -7.16 7.14
N THR A 238 26.28 -6.00 7.75
CA THR A 238 27.25 -4.90 7.77
C THR A 238 27.36 -4.32 9.17
N PRO A 239 28.49 -3.67 9.52
CA PRO A 239 28.62 -2.94 10.78
C PRO A 239 27.53 -1.90 11.06
N LEU A 240 26.83 -1.43 10.02
CA LEU A 240 25.79 -0.40 10.13
C LEU A 240 24.41 -0.96 10.47
N VAL A 241 24.25 -2.29 10.46
CA VAL A 241 23.00 -2.96 10.83
C VAL A 241 23.06 -3.35 12.30
N SER A 242 21.96 -3.09 13.02
CA SER A 242 21.82 -3.48 14.42
C SER A 242 21.40 -4.94 14.58
N GLU A 243 21.73 -5.57 15.70
CA GLU A 243 21.27 -6.90 16.13
C GLU A 243 19.74 -7.01 16.10
N GLU A 244 19.03 -5.97 16.54
CA GLU A 244 17.56 -5.94 16.45
C GLU A 244 17.09 -6.05 14.99
N ALA A 245 17.77 -5.39 14.06
CA ALA A 245 17.46 -5.50 12.64
C ALA A 245 17.84 -6.88 12.08
N ARG A 246 18.99 -7.46 12.47
CA ARG A 246 19.37 -8.84 12.10
C ARG A 246 18.33 -9.87 12.57
N LEU A 247 17.89 -9.78 13.82
CA LEU A 247 16.87 -10.66 14.40
C LEU A 247 15.53 -10.51 13.67
N ARG A 248 15.15 -9.27 13.34
CA ARG A 248 13.93 -8.99 12.58
C ARG A 248 13.96 -9.58 11.18
N VAL A 249 15.08 -9.44 10.45
CA VAL A 249 15.25 -10.05 9.12
C VAL A 249 15.13 -11.56 9.20
N ARG A 250 15.85 -12.19 10.15
CA ARG A 250 15.76 -13.65 10.41
C ARG A 250 14.33 -14.09 10.67
N LYS A 251 13.63 -13.41 11.57
CA LYS A 251 12.23 -13.71 11.91
C LYS A 251 11.29 -13.57 10.72
N VAL A 252 11.47 -12.55 9.87
CA VAL A 252 10.66 -12.40 8.65
C VAL A 252 10.91 -13.56 7.68
N ALA A 253 12.17 -13.91 7.43
CA ALA A 253 12.52 -15.01 6.54
C ALA A 253 11.95 -16.35 7.04
N GLU A 254 12.02 -16.60 8.35
CA GLU A 254 11.43 -17.76 9.02
C GLU A 254 9.90 -17.81 8.84
N ILE A 255 9.20 -16.70 9.15
CA ILE A 255 7.73 -16.60 9.02
C ILE A 255 7.28 -16.88 7.57
N LEU A 256 8.06 -16.43 6.60
CA LEU A 256 7.74 -16.60 5.17
C LEU A 256 8.22 -17.93 4.59
N GLY A 257 9.03 -18.71 5.32
CA GLY A 257 9.61 -19.95 4.83
C GLY A 257 10.46 -19.75 3.57
N VAL A 258 11.33 -18.74 3.58
CA VAL A 258 12.28 -18.43 2.51
C VAL A 258 13.73 -18.61 2.98
N ASP A 259 14.60 -19.04 2.07
CA ASP A 259 16.01 -19.22 2.37
C ASP A 259 16.68 -17.85 2.55
N LEU A 260 17.16 -17.58 3.77
CA LEU A 260 17.91 -16.37 4.07
C LEU A 260 19.40 -16.57 3.75
N VAL A 261 19.92 -15.75 2.84
CA VAL A 261 21.33 -15.70 2.49
C VAL A 261 21.91 -14.42 3.10
N SER A 262 22.70 -14.60 4.16
CA SER A 262 23.44 -13.51 4.79
C SER A 262 24.80 -13.37 4.12
N LEU A 263 25.10 -12.19 3.60
CA LEU A 263 26.36 -11.88 2.92
C LEU A 263 27.08 -10.80 3.71
N ASP A 264 28.28 -11.12 4.19
CA ASP A 264 29.10 -10.18 4.94
C ASP A 264 29.66 -9.09 4.04
N LEU A 265 29.53 -7.83 4.49
CA LEU A 265 30.06 -6.68 3.78
C LEU A 265 30.57 -5.62 4.77
N ASP A 266 31.89 -5.43 4.79
CA ASP A 266 32.50 -4.36 5.56
C ASP A 266 32.39 -3.01 4.84
N LEU A 267 31.23 -2.36 5.02
CA LEU A 267 30.99 -1.02 4.50
C LEU A 267 31.91 0.04 5.08
N LEU A 268 32.58 -0.19 6.23
CA LEU A 268 33.50 0.79 6.83
C LEU A 268 34.86 0.83 6.13
N SER A 269 35.13 -0.11 5.22
CA SER A 269 36.28 -0.05 4.31
C SER A 269 36.15 1.04 3.24
N LEU A 270 34.94 1.57 3.01
CA LEU A 270 34.68 2.63 2.04
C LEU A 270 34.81 4.00 2.72
N ASP A 271 35.75 4.83 2.27
CA ASP A 271 36.03 6.15 2.87
C ASP A 271 34.78 7.04 2.94
N GLN A 272 33.94 7.04 1.90
CA GLN A 272 32.72 7.85 1.87
C GLN A 272 31.69 7.40 2.91
N VAL A 273 31.71 6.11 3.27
CA VAL A 273 30.84 5.55 4.31
C VAL A 273 31.44 5.77 5.69
N LYS A 274 32.72 5.44 5.86
CA LYS A 274 33.47 5.66 7.10
C LYS A 274 33.48 7.13 7.51
N GLY A 275 33.56 8.07 6.56
CA GLY A 275 33.49 9.51 6.84
C GLY A 275 32.07 10.06 7.03
N ASN A 276 31.03 9.21 6.98
CA ASN A 276 29.62 9.62 7.08
C ASN A 276 29.25 10.78 6.13
N SER A 277 29.68 10.68 4.88
CA SER A 277 29.46 11.72 3.87
C SER A 277 27.98 11.90 3.52
N PRO A 278 27.57 13.06 2.95
CA PRO A 278 26.21 13.23 2.44
C PRO A 278 25.79 12.19 1.39
N SER A 279 26.74 11.65 0.62
CA SER A 279 26.50 10.60 -0.38
C SER A 279 26.60 9.17 0.18
N ARG A 280 26.83 8.98 1.48
CA ARG A 280 26.96 7.66 2.14
C ARG A 280 25.90 6.65 1.68
N CYS A 281 24.63 7.06 1.64
CA CYS A 281 23.52 6.17 1.29
C CYS A 281 23.62 5.63 -0.15
N TYR A 282 24.18 6.42 -1.09
CA TYR A 282 24.47 5.95 -2.45
C TYR A 282 25.56 4.88 -2.42
N HIS A 283 26.71 5.15 -1.78
CA HIS A 283 27.84 4.21 -1.73
C HIS A 283 27.49 2.91 -1.00
N CYS A 284 26.77 2.99 0.13
CA CYS A 284 26.30 1.81 0.85
C CYS A 284 25.40 0.95 -0.04
N LYS A 285 24.41 1.58 -0.69
CA LYS A 285 23.43 0.85 -1.50
C LYS A 285 24.07 0.25 -2.75
N ARG A 286 24.97 0.98 -3.41
CA ARG A 286 25.75 0.46 -4.54
C ARG A 286 26.56 -0.78 -4.16
N ALA A 287 27.37 -0.71 -3.09
CA ALA A 287 28.20 -1.83 -2.67
C ALA A 287 27.38 -3.07 -2.27
N MET A 288 26.26 -2.88 -1.55
CA MET A 288 25.35 -3.99 -1.19
C MET A 288 24.75 -4.67 -2.43
N TYR A 289 24.30 -3.89 -3.42
CA TYR A 289 23.66 -4.47 -4.60
C TYR A 289 24.67 -5.04 -5.60
N GLU A 290 25.89 -4.50 -5.70
CA GLU A 290 26.98 -5.14 -6.45
C GLU A 290 27.29 -6.54 -5.87
N LEU A 291 27.30 -6.68 -4.54
CA LEU A 291 27.46 -7.99 -3.87
C LEU A 291 26.27 -8.93 -4.14
N PHE A 292 25.04 -8.43 -4.05
CA PHE A 292 23.84 -9.21 -4.36
C PHE A 292 23.79 -9.67 -5.81
N LEU A 293 24.13 -8.80 -6.76
CA LEU A 293 24.18 -9.12 -8.18
C LEU A 293 25.25 -10.17 -8.49
N LYS A 294 26.42 -10.08 -7.85
CA LYS A 294 27.46 -11.10 -7.97
C LYS A 294 26.96 -12.47 -7.52
N TRP A 295 26.38 -12.53 -6.31
CA TRP A 295 25.81 -13.78 -5.77
C TRP A 295 24.69 -14.32 -6.67
N ALA A 296 23.75 -13.47 -7.08
CA ALA A 296 22.60 -13.89 -7.88
C ALA A 296 22.99 -14.39 -9.27
N LYS A 297 24.09 -13.87 -9.84
CA LYS A 297 24.65 -14.38 -11.10
C LYS A 297 25.12 -15.83 -10.98
N GLU A 298 25.69 -16.23 -9.85
CA GLU A 298 26.13 -17.61 -9.60
C GLU A 298 24.94 -18.56 -9.48
N GLU A 299 23.81 -18.09 -8.93
CA GLU A 299 22.58 -18.87 -8.74
C GLU A 299 21.59 -18.81 -9.92
N GLY A 300 21.85 -17.95 -10.90
CA GLY A 300 20.94 -17.66 -12.01
C GLY A 300 19.64 -16.99 -11.57
N ALA A 301 19.70 -16.14 -10.54
CA ALA A 301 18.55 -15.42 -9.98
C ALA A 301 18.52 -13.94 -10.39
N VAL A 302 17.33 -13.35 -10.41
CA VAL A 302 17.14 -11.90 -10.60
C VAL A 302 17.07 -11.21 -9.24
N VAL A 303 17.87 -10.15 -9.05
CA VAL A 303 17.85 -9.34 -7.82
C VAL A 303 16.70 -8.33 -7.88
N LEU A 304 15.87 -8.32 -6.84
CA LEU A 304 14.74 -7.42 -6.71
C LEU A 304 14.85 -6.59 -5.42
N ASP A 305 14.47 -5.31 -5.50
CA ASP A 305 14.44 -4.41 -4.35
C ASP A 305 13.01 -4.02 -3.92
N GLY A 306 12.88 -3.67 -2.63
CA GLY A 306 11.61 -3.29 -2.01
C GLY A 306 11.23 -1.80 -2.10
N THR A 307 11.82 -1.01 -3.00
CA THR A 307 11.42 0.38 -3.24
C THR A 307 9.99 0.43 -3.78
N ASN A 308 9.17 1.26 -3.15
CA ASN A 308 7.75 1.43 -3.46
C ASN A 308 7.47 2.77 -4.14
N PHE A 309 6.24 2.99 -4.60
CA PHE A 309 5.87 4.18 -5.35
C PHE A 309 5.94 5.48 -4.54
N SER A 310 5.69 5.43 -3.22
CA SER A 310 5.78 6.60 -2.35
C SER A 310 7.21 7.11 -2.19
N ASP A 311 8.23 6.27 -2.44
CA ASP A 311 9.63 6.65 -2.33
C ASP A 311 10.08 7.61 -3.46
N LEU A 312 9.29 7.74 -4.55
CA LEU A 312 9.58 8.63 -5.68
C LEU A 312 9.42 10.12 -5.36
N ALA A 313 8.69 10.46 -4.30
CA ALA A 313 8.48 11.83 -3.86
C ALA A 313 9.68 12.41 -3.09
N GLU A 314 10.67 11.57 -2.73
CA GLU A 314 11.83 11.96 -1.95
C GLU A 314 13.11 11.88 -2.81
N ASP A 315 13.97 12.90 -2.74
CA ASP A 315 15.33 12.78 -3.29
C ASP A 315 16.14 11.79 -2.43
N ARG A 316 16.32 10.58 -2.96
CA ARG A 316 17.01 9.48 -2.28
C ARG A 316 18.26 9.09 -3.06
N PRO A 317 19.46 9.47 -2.58
CA PRO A 317 20.71 9.11 -3.22
C PRO A 317 20.87 7.60 -3.49
N GLY A 318 20.28 6.75 -2.64
CA GLY A 318 20.29 5.31 -2.82
C GLY A 318 19.42 4.77 -3.97
N LEU A 319 18.43 5.51 -4.45
CA LEU A 319 17.65 5.12 -5.63
C LEU A 319 18.48 5.21 -6.91
N ARG A 320 19.29 6.27 -7.04
CA ARG A 320 20.22 6.44 -8.16
C ARG A 320 21.17 5.24 -8.32
N ALA A 321 21.67 4.70 -7.20
CA ALA A 321 22.53 3.52 -7.23
C ALA A 321 21.81 2.29 -7.82
N LEU A 322 20.52 2.09 -7.52
CA LEU A 322 19.75 0.98 -8.06
C LEU A 322 19.50 1.13 -9.56
N GLU A 323 19.19 2.35 -10.00
CA GLU A 323 18.96 2.68 -11.41
C GLU A 323 20.22 2.45 -12.24
N GLU A 324 21.38 2.93 -11.78
CA GLU A 324 22.68 2.69 -12.45
C GLU A 324 23.04 1.19 -12.53
N LEU A 325 22.64 0.42 -11.53
CA LEU A 325 22.86 -1.03 -11.48
C LEU A 325 21.77 -1.83 -12.21
N ASN A 326 20.76 -1.17 -12.79
CA ASN A 326 19.61 -1.78 -13.44
C ASN A 326 18.87 -2.81 -12.55
N VAL A 327 18.77 -2.51 -11.26
CA VAL A 327 18.01 -3.35 -10.31
C VAL A 327 16.53 -3.03 -10.43
N LEU A 328 15.71 -4.07 -10.54
CA LEU A 328 14.27 -3.93 -10.64
C LEU A 328 13.65 -3.70 -9.25
N SER A 329 12.77 -2.71 -9.16
CA SER A 329 11.94 -2.43 -7.98
C SER A 329 10.46 -2.74 -8.27
N PRO A 330 9.98 -3.98 -8.11
CA PRO A 330 8.64 -4.37 -8.57
C PRO A 330 7.50 -3.56 -7.94
N LEU A 331 7.59 -3.22 -6.65
CA LEU A 331 6.57 -2.43 -5.96
C LEU A 331 6.41 -1.03 -6.59
N LYS A 332 7.51 -0.41 -7.01
CA LYS A 332 7.54 0.85 -7.76
C LYS A 332 6.87 0.69 -9.14
N VAL A 333 7.24 -0.37 -9.88
CA VAL A 333 6.68 -0.65 -11.23
C VAL A 333 5.17 -0.77 -11.19
N VAL A 334 4.61 -1.46 -10.20
CA VAL A 334 3.16 -1.64 -10.07
C VAL A 334 2.44 -0.49 -9.36
N LYS A 335 3.14 0.61 -9.08
CA LYS A 335 2.63 1.80 -8.39
C LYS A 335 2.03 1.53 -7.00
N LEU A 336 2.54 0.53 -6.27
CA LEU A 336 2.12 0.27 -4.89
C LEU A 336 2.70 1.33 -3.96
N THR A 337 1.84 2.04 -3.25
CA THR A 337 2.22 3.01 -2.21
C THR A 337 2.48 2.31 -0.87
N LYS A 338 3.17 3.01 0.03
CA LYS A 338 3.44 2.51 1.38
C LYS A 338 2.18 2.20 2.19
N ASP A 339 1.14 3.04 2.06
CA ASP A 339 -0.14 2.81 2.74
C ASP A 339 -0.82 1.55 2.20
N GLU A 340 -0.90 1.40 0.88
CA GLU A 340 -1.47 0.20 0.24
C GLU A 340 -0.73 -1.07 0.67
N ILE A 341 0.61 -1.06 0.71
CA ILE A 341 1.43 -2.18 1.19
C ILE A 341 1.07 -2.57 2.63
N ARG A 342 0.89 -1.59 3.53
CA ARG A 342 0.47 -1.87 4.92
C ARG A 342 -0.93 -2.45 4.98
N ARG A 343 -1.88 -1.91 4.20
CA ARG A 343 -3.27 -2.38 4.14
C ARG A 343 -3.35 -3.79 3.58
N LEU A 344 -2.58 -4.10 2.53
CA LEU A 344 -2.45 -5.45 1.97
C LEU A 344 -1.78 -6.40 2.97
N SER A 345 -0.70 -5.99 3.62
CA SER A 345 -0.04 -6.79 4.66
C SER A 345 -0.99 -7.14 5.80
N ARG A 346 -1.84 -6.18 6.22
CA ARG A 346 -2.88 -6.40 7.23
C ARG A 346 -3.99 -7.32 6.71
N HIS A 347 -4.39 -7.20 5.44
CA HIS A 347 -5.37 -8.08 4.80
C HIS A 347 -4.91 -9.55 4.87
N PHE A 348 -3.64 -9.82 4.57
CA PHE A 348 -3.03 -11.15 4.69
C PHE A 348 -2.62 -11.54 6.11
N ARG A 349 -2.96 -10.72 7.12
CA ARG A 349 -2.64 -10.95 8.54
C ARG A 349 -1.13 -11.15 8.81
N LEU A 350 -0.27 -10.51 8.03
CA LEU A 350 1.18 -10.58 8.18
C LEU A 350 1.59 -9.86 9.47
N SER A 351 2.29 -10.53 10.37
CA SER A 351 2.65 -9.99 11.69
C SER A 351 3.53 -8.73 11.62
N PHE A 352 4.24 -8.53 10.51
CA PHE A 352 5.10 -7.38 10.24
C PHE A 352 4.39 -6.21 9.53
N TRP A 353 3.04 -6.22 9.41
CA TRP A 353 2.29 -5.18 8.69
C TRP A 353 2.55 -3.75 9.19
N ASN A 354 2.81 -3.58 10.50
CA ASN A 354 3.10 -2.28 11.12
C ASN A 354 4.59 -2.02 11.34
N GLN A 355 5.46 -2.85 10.75
CA GLN A 355 6.90 -2.70 10.94
C GLN A 355 7.35 -1.37 10.31
N PRO A 356 8.09 -0.50 11.02
CA PRO A 356 8.71 0.68 10.43
C PRO A 356 9.79 0.29 9.41
N SER A 357 10.08 1.20 8.49
CA SER A 357 11.29 1.11 7.67
C SER A 357 12.51 1.26 8.59
N GLY A 358 13.40 0.26 8.59
CA GLY A 358 14.61 0.29 9.41
C GLY A 358 15.58 1.36 8.92
N THR A 359 16.15 2.15 9.84
CA THR A 359 17.28 3.04 9.56
C THR A 359 18.56 2.43 10.08
N CYS A 360 19.64 2.49 9.31
CA CYS A 360 20.96 2.02 9.72
C CYS A 360 21.49 2.82 10.94
N LEU A 361 22.42 2.25 11.68
CA LEU A 361 23.06 2.90 12.83
C LEU A 361 23.72 4.23 12.45
N ALA A 362 24.24 4.36 11.22
CA ALA A 362 24.85 5.59 10.72
C ALA A 362 23.91 6.82 10.76
N THR A 363 22.58 6.65 10.81
CA THR A 363 21.67 7.81 10.93
C THR A 363 21.72 8.45 12.31
N ARG A 364 22.34 7.82 13.30
CA ARG A 364 22.49 8.37 14.65
C ARG A 364 23.61 9.40 14.73
N PHE A 365 24.49 9.45 13.74
CA PHE A 365 25.67 10.28 13.75
C PHE A 365 25.44 11.53 12.92
N HIS A 366 25.84 12.68 13.45
CA HIS A 366 25.92 13.90 12.65
C HIS A 366 26.84 13.67 11.43
N LYS A 367 26.51 14.31 10.30
CA LYS A 367 27.29 14.16 9.06
C LYS A 367 28.74 14.56 9.29
N GLY A 368 29.68 13.82 8.68
CA GLY A 368 31.12 14.05 8.83
C GLY A 368 31.76 13.41 10.08
N ILE A 369 30.98 12.93 11.05
CA ILE A 369 31.54 12.11 12.14
C ILE A 369 31.96 10.76 11.60
N SER A 370 33.20 10.36 11.83
CA SER A 370 33.70 9.08 11.36
C SER A 370 32.99 7.91 12.06
N LEU A 371 32.57 6.91 11.29
CA LEU A 371 31.93 5.69 11.76
C LEU A 371 33.00 4.64 12.03
N GLU A 372 33.00 4.13 13.25
CA GLU A 372 33.86 3.02 13.68
C GLU A 372 33.03 1.96 14.42
N ASN A 373 33.49 0.72 14.40
CA ASN A 373 32.82 -0.39 15.09
C ASN A 373 32.60 -0.10 16.59
N SER A 374 33.58 0.54 17.23
CA SER A 374 33.53 0.91 18.65
C SER A 374 32.34 1.82 18.97
N ILE A 375 32.17 2.91 18.22
CA ILE A 375 31.11 3.89 18.48
C ILE A 375 29.73 3.41 18.01
N LEU A 376 29.67 2.61 16.93
CA LEU A 376 28.44 1.97 16.48
C LEU A 376 27.88 1.03 17.56
N ARG A 377 28.74 0.21 18.18
CA ARG A 377 28.37 -0.66 19.31
C ARG A 377 27.90 0.14 20.51
N LYS A 378 28.58 1.22 20.89
CA LYS A 378 28.13 2.12 21.98
C LYS A 378 26.70 2.61 21.78
N VAL A 379 26.38 3.07 20.56
CA VAL A 379 25.04 3.57 20.21
C VAL A 379 24.00 2.45 20.28
N GLU A 380 24.33 1.29 19.74
CA GLU A 380 23.44 0.12 19.76
C GLU A 380 23.14 -0.35 21.19
N GLU A 381 24.17 -0.52 22.02
CA GLU A 381 24.03 -0.90 23.44
C GLU A 381 23.19 0.12 24.21
N ALA A 382 23.42 1.41 23.98
CA ALA A 382 22.65 2.48 24.60
C ALA A 382 21.18 2.46 24.17
N GLU A 383 20.87 2.30 22.87
CA GLU A 383 19.49 2.16 22.39
C GLU A 383 18.82 0.91 22.98
N ALA A 384 19.54 -0.21 23.08
CA ALA A 384 19.03 -1.46 23.62
C ALA A 384 18.68 -1.32 25.11
N TYR A 385 19.56 -0.72 25.92
CA TYR A 385 19.31 -0.49 27.34
C TYR A 385 18.06 0.37 27.57
N ILE A 386 17.94 1.49 26.86
CA ILE A 386 16.78 2.38 27.03
C ILE A 386 15.49 1.67 26.62
N LYS A 387 15.51 0.82 25.58
CA LYS A 387 14.35 -0.01 25.21
C LYS A 387 13.98 -1.02 26.30
N LEU A 388 14.96 -1.59 27.03
CA LEU A 388 14.69 -2.49 28.16
C LEU A 388 13.96 -1.80 29.31
N LEU A 389 14.11 -0.48 29.46
CA LEU A 389 13.31 0.33 30.39
C LEU A 389 11.87 0.56 29.91
N GLY A 390 11.48 -0.02 28.77
CA GLY A 390 10.13 0.02 28.23
C GLY A 390 9.85 1.22 27.32
N PHE A 391 10.87 1.90 26.81
CA PHE A 391 10.72 2.94 25.78
C PHE A 391 10.58 2.31 24.39
N LYS A 392 9.57 2.72 23.63
CA LYS A 392 9.25 2.14 22.32
C LYS A 392 10.00 2.83 21.20
N VAL A 393 10.06 4.16 21.25
CA VAL A 393 10.73 4.97 20.24
C VAL A 393 12.00 5.53 20.89
N VAL A 394 13.15 5.05 20.43
CA VAL A 394 14.46 5.43 20.97
C VAL A 394 15.43 5.70 19.83
N ARG A 395 16.13 6.83 19.90
CA ARG A 395 17.37 7.08 19.16
C ARG A 395 18.42 7.65 20.09
N VAL A 396 19.64 7.16 19.99
CA VAL A 396 20.80 7.76 20.66
C VAL A 396 21.63 8.44 19.58
N ARG A 397 21.50 9.76 19.47
CA ARG A 397 22.28 10.57 18.53
C ARG A 397 23.66 10.87 19.08
N VAL A 398 24.63 10.90 18.19
CA VAL A 398 26.03 11.28 18.45
C VAL A 398 26.28 12.58 17.71
N ASP A 399 26.27 13.68 18.47
CA ASP A 399 26.59 15.02 17.94
C ASP A 399 28.11 15.27 17.93
N GLN A 400 28.84 14.62 18.85
CA GLN A 400 30.29 14.56 18.92
C GLN A 400 30.69 13.18 19.49
N PRO A 401 31.92 12.67 19.25
CA PRO A 401 32.30 11.30 19.62
C PRO A 401 31.98 10.89 21.07
N ASP A 402 32.10 11.83 22.02
CA ASP A 402 31.86 11.57 23.45
C ASP A 402 30.56 12.18 24.00
N LEU A 403 29.73 12.81 23.16
CA LEU A 403 28.47 13.45 23.52
C LEU A 403 27.31 12.75 22.83
N CYS A 404 26.37 12.25 23.64
CA CYS A 404 25.13 11.71 23.12
C CYS A 404 23.89 12.53 23.51
N ARG A 405 22.92 12.50 22.60
CA ARG A 405 21.58 13.05 22.78
C ARG A 405 20.56 11.95 22.56
N VAL A 406 19.75 11.68 23.57
CA VAL A 406 18.67 10.68 23.53
C VAL A 406 17.41 11.35 22.99
N GLU A 407 16.84 10.81 21.92
CA GLU A 407 15.51 11.17 21.41
C GLU A 407 14.53 10.05 21.74
N LEU A 408 13.39 10.42 22.32
CA LEU A 408 12.31 9.49 22.70
C LEU A 408 11.01 9.85 22.00
N GLY A 409 10.03 8.95 22.00
CA GLY A 409 8.65 9.29 21.64
C GLY A 409 8.15 10.48 22.46
N LYS A 410 7.46 11.45 21.84
CA LYS A 410 7.02 12.70 22.51
C LYS A 410 6.15 12.41 23.75
N ASP A 411 5.32 11.38 23.66
CA ASP A 411 4.48 10.87 24.74
C ASP A 411 5.26 10.14 25.84
N GLU A 412 6.50 9.72 25.57
CA GLU A 412 7.37 9.00 26.50
C GLU A 412 8.32 9.94 27.27
N ILE A 413 8.52 11.18 26.82
CA ILE A 413 9.46 12.16 27.43
C ILE A 413 9.14 12.40 28.91
N LYS A 414 7.86 12.57 29.25
CA LYS A 414 7.45 12.83 30.64
C LYS A 414 7.93 11.73 31.59
N ARG A 415 7.89 10.47 31.15
CA ARG A 415 8.38 9.33 31.93
C ARG A 415 9.91 9.39 32.08
N ALA A 416 10.63 9.80 31.04
CA ALA A 416 12.08 9.90 31.09
C ALA A 416 12.59 10.98 32.06
N LEU A 417 11.76 11.96 32.46
CA LEU A 417 12.13 12.99 33.43
C LEU A 417 12.05 12.54 34.90
N ASP A 418 11.57 11.32 35.18
CA ASP A 418 11.61 10.75 36.51
C ASP A 418 13.08 10.53 36.95
N PRO A 419 13.52 11.04 38.11
CA PRO A 419 14.88 10.84 38.63
C PRO A 419 15.32 9.39 38.68
N SER A 420 14.44 8.46 39.06
CA SER A 420 14.76 7.03 39.11
C SER A 420 15.11 6.46 37.73
N ILE A 421 14.59 7.07 36.66
CA ILE A 421 14.79 6.63 35.27
C ILE A 421 15.98 7.34 34.64
N TYR A 422 16.03 8.68 34.62
CA TYR A 422 17.12 9.36 33.92
C TYR A 422 18.47 9.13 34.60
N GLU A 423 18.52 8.98 35.93
CA GLU A 423 19.79 8.66 36.61
C GLU A 423 20.32 7.30 36.19
N GLY A 424 19.42 6.32 36.00
CA GLY A 424 19.74 5.01 35.43
C GLY A 424 20.25 5.10 34.00
N ILE A 425 19.60 5.89 33.14
CA ILE A 425 20.04 6.14 31.76
C ILE A 425 21.41 6.80 31.74
N VAL A 426 21.62 7.87 32.50
CA VAL A 426 22.89 8.60 32.54
C VAL A 426 24.03 7.71 33.04
N ARG A 427 23.79 6.95 34.12
CA ARG A 427 24.81 6.04 34.68
C ARG A 427 25.23 4.99 33.66
N GLU A 428 24.27 4.37 33.00
CA GLU A 428 24.54 3.31 32.04
C GLU A 428 25.22 3.82 30.77
N LEU A 429 24.74 4.92 30.20
CA LEU A 429 25.36 5.51 29.00
C LEU A 429 26.78 6.03 29.29
N LYS A 430 27.05 6.51 30.50
CA LYS A 430 28.42 6.81 30.95
C LYS A 430 29.29 5.56 31.07
N ARG A 431 28.73 4.45 31.58
CA ARG A 431 29.42 3.15 31.66
C ARG A 431 29.78 2.60 30.28
N ILE A 432 28.89 2.77 29.29
CA ILE A 432 29.11 2.42 27.87
C ILE A 432 30.20 3.31 27.23
N GLY A 433 30.44 4.50 27.79
CA GLY A 433 31.57 5.35 27.44
C GLY A 433 31.19 6.66 26.74
N PHE A 434 30.01 7.22 27.03
CA PHE A 434 29.68 8.62 26.72
C PHE A 434 30.06 9.53 27.88
N SER A 435 30.78 10.63 27.62
CA SER A 435 31.17 11.59 28.67
C SER A 435 29.97 12.43 29.15
N ARG A 436 29.08 12.75 28.21
CA ARG A 436 27.90 13.59 28.41
C ARG A 436 26.68 12.93 27.77
N VAL A 437 25.57 12.97 28.50
CA VAL A 437 24.27 12.42 28.10
C VAL A 437 23.27 13.55 28.23
N SER A 438 22.51 13.78 27.18
CA SER A 438 21.43 14.76 27.14
C SER A 438 20.14 14.11 26.64
N LEU A 439 18.99 14.70 26.99
CA LEU A 439 17.68 14.31 26.49
C LEU A 439 17.20 15.41 25.54
N ASP A 440 16.76 15.01 24.34
CA ASP A 440 16.11 15.90 23.40
C ASP A 440 14.64 16.11 23.82
N LEU A 441 14.31 17.33 24.24
CA LEU A 441 12.97 17.69 24.67
C LEU A 441 12.01 17.89 23.49
N GLU A 442 12.52 18.04 22.26
CA GLU A 442 11.67 18.06 21.07
C GLU A 442 11.17 16.65 20.70
N GLY A 443 11.90 15.62 21.14
CA GLY A 443 11.58 14.21 20.91
C GLY A 443 11.91 13.71 19.50
N TYR A 444 11.55 12.47 19.23
CA TYR A 444 11.80 11.82 17.94
C TYR A 444 10.81 12.29 16.85
N GLY A 445 11.31 12.46 15.62
CA GLY A 445 10.47 12.63 14.42
C GLY A 445 10.21 14.08 14.01
N ILE A 446 11.16 14.97 14.24
CA ILE A 446 11.27 16.25 13.52
C ILE A 446 12.09 16.03 12.24
#